data_AF-A0A8J7T100-F1
#
_entry.id   AF-A0A8J7T100-F1
#
_cell.length_a   1.000
_cell.length_b   1.000
_cell.length_c   1.000
_cell.angle_alpha   90.00
_cell.angle_beta   90.00
_cell.angle_gamma   90.00
#
_symmetry.space_group_name_H-M   'P 1'
#
loop_
_entity.id
_entity.type
_entity.pdbx_description
1 polymer ?
#
loop_
_entity_poly.entity_id
_entity_poly.type
_entity_poly.pdbx_seq_one_letter_code
_entity_poly.pdbx_strand_id
1 'polypeptide(L)'
;MTLTRRGALGLLAMTALASCAGGASAPKQTTKTVWLVVPDAGFDAWLAGFRGRALAQGVSPATFDAAFRKTGFIPAVIEKDRNQTEFTRTTEDYLAIAASEERVSLGRQDLARYGNTLDQIEARYGVEKETVAAVWGME
;
A
#
# COMPACT_ATOMS: atom_id res chain seq x y z
N MET A 1 -11.68 -86.35 -4.38
CA MET A 1 -12.82 -85.60 -4.97
C MET A 1 -13.29 -84.65 -3.89
N THR A 2 -13.25 -83.33 -3.97
CA THR A 2 -13.21 -82.34 -5.06
C THR A 2 -12.74 -81.00 -4.46
N LEU A 3 -12.18 -80.13 -5.29
CA LEU A 3 -11.49 -78.88 -4.93
C LEU A 3 -12.33 -77.92 -4.06
N THR A 4 -11.70 -77.34 -3.04
CA THR A 4 -12.22 -76.22 -2.25
C THR A 4 -11.69 -74.90 -2.82
N ARG A 5 -12.59 -73.94 -3.03
CA ARG A 5 -12.37 -72.59 -3.56
C ARG A 5 -11.35 -71.80 -2.72
N ARG A 6 -10.08 -71.85 -3.08
CA ARG A 6 -9.02 -70.94 -2.61
C ARG A 6 -8.24 -70.42 -3.82
N GLY A 7 -8.82 -69.42 -4.47
CA GLY A 7 -8.25 -68.81 -5.67
C GLY A 7 -9.10 -67.65 -6.12
N ALA A 8 -9.03 -66.54 -5.39
CA ALA A 8 -9.32 -65.20 -5.91
C ALA A 8 -8.97 -64.17 -4.83
N LEU A 9 -8.34 -63.08 -5.25
CA LEU A 9 -8.09 -61.85 -4.48
C LEU A 9 -6.89 -61.86 -3.53
N GLY A 10 -5.71 -62.14 -4.08
CA GLY A 10 -4.46 -61.60 -3.57
C GLY A 10 -3.87 -60.67 -4.63
N LEU A 11 -4.07 -59.36 -4.47
CA LEU A 11 -3.22 -58.24 -4.93
C LEU A 11 -3.97 -56.91 -4.69
N LEU A 12 -4.13 -56.58 -3.40
CA LEU A 12 -4.02 -55.18 -2.97
C LEU A 12 -2.55 -54.78 -3.16
N ALA A 13 -2.30 -53.73 -3.94
CA ALA A 13 -1.16 -52.78 -3.82
C ALA A 13 -0.68 -52.31 -5.20
N MET A 14 -1.44 -51.42 -5.84
CA MET A 14 -0.90 -50.42 -6.79
C MET A 14 -1.84 -49.20 -6.83
N THR A 15 -1.87 -48.43 -5.75
CA THR A 15 -2.32 -47.04 -5.76
C THR A 15 -1.15 -46.18 -5.30
N ALA A 16 -0.21 -45.94 -6.22
CA ALA A 16 0.81 -44.93 -6.04
C ALA A 16 0.98 -44.16 -7.35
N LEU A 17 1.00 -42.84 -7.19
CA LEU A 17 1.50 -41.78 -8.07
C LEU A 17 0.45 -40.98 -8.86
N ALA A 18 0.58 -39.66 -8.67
CA ALA A 18 0.00 -38.55 -9.43
C ALA A 18 -1.35 -37.98 -8.94
N SER A 19 -1.34 -37.32 -7.78
CA SER A 19 -2.03 -36.02 -7.67
C SER A 19 -1.37 -35.11 -6.63
N CYS A 20 -0.10 -34.81 -6.87
CA CYS A 20 0.49 -33.54 -6.43
C CYS A 20 0.62 -32.66 -7.67
N ALA A 21 -0.51 -32.29 -8.27
CA ALA A 21 -0.53 -31.13 -9.15
C ALA A 21 -0.40 -29.92 -8.24
N GLY A 22 0.85 -29.49 -8.03
CA GLY A 22 1.18 -28.30 -7.27
C GLY A 22 0.31 -27.15 -7.75
N GLY A 23 -0.26 -26.43 -6.79
CA GLY A 23 -0.84 -25.12 -7.03
C GLY A 23 0.23 -24.25 -7.64
N ALA A 24 0.23 -24.17 -8.97
CA ALA A 24 0.94 -23.13 -9.69
C ALA A 24 0.26 -21.83 -9.27
N SER A 25 0.82 -21.18 -8.26
CA SER A 25 0.58 -19.77 -8.00
C SER A 25 0.88 -19.05 -9.30
N ALA A 26 -0.19 -18.66 -10.00
CA ALA A 26 -0.05 -17.84 -11.19
C ALA A 26 0.84 -16.63 -10.80
N PRO A 27 1.83 -16.26 -11.63
CA PRO A 27 2.62 -15.09 -11.35
C PRO A 27 1.65 -13.93 -11.18
N LYS A 28 1.65 -13.29 -9.99
CA LYS A 28 0.95 -12.02 -9.78
C LYS A 28 1.54 -11.07 -10.81
N GLN A 29 0.82 -10.86 -11.91
CA GLN A 29 1.16 -9.84 -12.87
C GLN A 29 1.19 -8.53 -12.09
N THR A 30 2.38 -7.96 -11.94
CA THR A 30 2.57 -6.58 -11.51
C THR A 30 2.08 -5.71 -12.65
N THR A 31 0.75 -5.62 -12.78
CA THR A 31 0.12 -4.60 -13.62
C THR A 31 0.61 -3.27 -13.06
N LYS A 32 1.49 -2.61 -13.83
CA LYS A 32 1.95 -1.25 -13.55
C LYS A 32 0.71 -0.43 -13.19
N THR A 33 0.61 0.00 -11.93
CA THR A 33 -0.56 0.72 -11.44
C THR A 33 -0.78 1.95 -12.31
N VAL A 34 -1.85 1.94 -13.09
CA VAL A 34 -2.18 3.01 -14.03
C VAL A 34 -2.99 4.05 -13.26
N TRP A 35 -2.37 5.19 -12.95
CA TRP A 35 -3.00 6.33 -12.26
C TRP A 35 -3.90 7.13 -13.21
N LEU A 36 -4.94 6.48 -13.72
CA LEU A 36 -5.87 7.10 -14.67
C LEU A 36 -7.21 7.35 -14.00
N VAL A 37 -7.77 8.51 -14.34
CA VAL A 37 -9.16 8.82 -14.06
C VAL A 37 -10.03 8.01 -15.02
N VAL A 38 -11.03 7.32 -14.49
CA VAL A 38 -12.05 6.59 -15.25
C VAL A 38 -13.45 7.05 -14.85
N PRO A 39 -14.46 6.93 -15.73
CA PRO A 39 -15.84 7.25 -15.37
C PRO A 39 -16.34 6.36 -14.22
N ASP A 40 -16.99 6.96 -13.23
CA ASP A 40 -17.61 6.24 -12.10
C ASP A 40 -18.80 7.04 -11.55
N ALA A 41 -19.98 6.42 -11.54
CA ALA A 41 -21.21 7.08 -11.10
C ALA A 41 -21.21 7.41 -9.59
N GLY A 42 -20.47 6.63 -8.79
CA GLY A 42 -20.34 6.86 -7.35
C GLY A 42 -19.54 8.12 -7.05
N PHE A 43 -18.44 8.33 -7.78
CA PHE A 43 -17.64 9.54 -7.71
C PHE A 43 -18.46 10.77 -8.13
N ASP A 44 -19.21 10.69 -9.23
CA ASP A 44 -20.03 11.81 -9.71
C ASP A 44 -21.11 12.20 -8.69
N ALA A 45 -21.80 11.21 -8.11
CA ALA A 45 -22.78 11.43 -7.06
C ALA A 45 -22.15 12.02 -5.79
N TRP A 46 -20.98 11.50 -5.39
CA TRP A 46 -20.22 12.05 -4.26
C TRP A 46 -19.82 13.50 -4.51
N LEU A 47 -19.33 13.83 -5.71
CA LEU A 47 -18.87 15.16 -6.08
C LEU A 47 -20.02 16.17 -6.04
N ALA A 48 -21.19 15.80 -6.56
CA ALA A 48 -22.38 16.64 -6.51
C ALA A 48 -22.80 16.97 -5.07
N GLY A 49 -22.81 15.97 -4.18
CA GLY A 49 -23.09 16.18 -2.75
C GLY A 49 -21.98 16.93 -2.03
N PHE A 50 -20.72 16.66 -2.36
CA PHE A 50 -19.56 17.31 -1.75
C PHE A 50 -19.47 18.79 -2.11
N ARG A 51 -19.82 19.17 -3.35
CA ARG A 51 -19.90 20.57 -3.76
C ARG A 51 -20.78 21.39 -2.82
N GLY A 52 -21.99 20.91 -2.52
CA GLY A 52 -22.89 21.58 -1.58
C GLY A 52 -22.26 21.78 -0.20
N ARG A 53 -21.60 20.75 0.34
CA ARG A 53 -20.90 20.83 1.63
C ARG A 53 -19.73 21.80 1.59
N ALA A 54 -18.90 21.77 0.54
CA ALA A 54 -17.73 22.64 0.39
C ALA A 54 -18.14 24.12 0.31
N LEU A 55 -19.15 24.45 -0.49
CA LEU A 55 -19.65 25.83 -0.60
C LEU A 55 -20.25 26.31 0.74
N ALA A 56 -20.97 25.44 1.47
CA ALA A 56 -21.52 25.77 2.78
C ALA A 56 -20.43 26.02 3.85
N GLN A 57 -19.21 25.51 3.65
CA GLN A 57 -18.02 25.79 4.47
C GLN A 57 -17.22 27.01 3.99
N GLY A 58 -17.75 27.78 3.03
CA GLY A 58 -17.14 29.03 2.56
C GLY A 58 -16.16 28.88 1.40
N VAL A 59 -16.03 27.69 0.79
CA VAL A 59 -15.26 27.54 -0.45
C VAL A 59 -15.98 28.30 -1.57
N SER A 60 -15.27 29.16 -2.29
CA SER A 60 -15.87 29.87 -3.43
C SER A 60 -16.19 28.91 -4.58
N PRO A 61 -17.27 29.13 -5.35
CA PRO A 61 -17.56 28.32 -6.53
C PRO A 61 -16.38 28.27 -7.51
N ALA A 62 -15.71 29.40 -7.74
CA ALA A 62 -14.55 29.47 -8.63
C ALA A 62 -13.38 28.60 -8.15
N THR A 63 -13.09 28.60 -6.84
CA THR A 63 -12.06 27.74 -6.25
C THR A 63 -12.43 26.26 -6.41
N PHE A 64 -13.69 25.91 -6.14
CA PHE A 64 -14.16 24.53 -6.27
C PHE A 64 -14.06 24.05 -7.73
N ASP A 65 -14.62 24.80 -8.66
CA ASP A 65 -14.67 24.43 -10.08
C ASP A 65 -13.25 24.39 -10.69
N ALA A 66 -12.31 25.19 -10.18
CA ALA A 66 -10.90 25.10 -10.54
C ALA A 66 -10.23 23.82 -10.01
N ALA A 67 -10.43 23.50 -8.72
CA ALA A 67 -9.82 22.35 -8.07
C ALA A 67 -10.33 21.01 -8.64
N PHE A 68 -11.61 20.92 -8.98
CA PHE A 68 -12.24 19.67 -9.43
C PHE A 68 -12.30 19.49 -10.95
N ARG A 69 -11.76 20.43 -11.73
CA ARG A 69 -11.86 20.41 -13.21
C ARG A 69 -11.31 19.15 -13.88
N LYS A 70 -10.27 18.55 -13.28
CA LYS A 70 -9.56 17.38 -13.82
C LYS A 70 -9.50 16.21 -12.83
N THR A 71 -10.36 16.24 -11.81
CA THR A 71 -10.45 15.15 -10.84
C THR A 71 -11.43 14.09 -11.34
N GLY A 72 -11.27 12.87 -10.87
CA GLY A 72 -12.23 11.80 -11.10
C GLY A 72 -11.85 10.56 -10.31
N PHE A 73 -12.61 9.49 -10.52
CA PHE A 73 -12.33 8.22 -9.87
C PHE A 73 -11.04 7.60 -10.39
N ILE A 74 -10.13 7.25 -9.48
CA ILE A 74 -8.87 6.59 -9.80
C ILE A 74 -8.86 5.22 -9.11
N PRO A 75 -9.09 4.11 -9.83
CA PRO A 75 -9.17 2.77 -9.24
C PRO A 75 -7.92 2.39 -8.45
N ALA A 76 -6.74 2.83 -8.93
CA ALA A 76 -5.47 2.64 -8.27
C ALA A 76 -5.41 3.22 -6.85
N VAL A 77 -6.08 4.34 -6.59
CA VAL A 77 -6.15 4.93 -5.24
C VAL A 77 -6.91 3.99 -4.30
N ILE A 78 -8.04 3.44 -4.74
CA ILE A 78 -8.84 2.49 -3.96
C ILE A 78 -8.09 1.18 -3.74
N GLU A 79 -7.37 0.70 -4.76
CA GLU A 79 -6.54 -0.50 -4.62
C GLU A 79 -5.45 -0.30 -3.57
N LYS A 80 -4.76 0.84 -3.58
CA LYS A 80 -3.71 1.14 -2.59
C LYS A 80 -4.27 1.35 -1.19
N ASP A 81 -5.41 2.03 -1.07
CA ASP A 81 -6.13 2.20 0.21
C ASP A 81 -6.48 0.85 0.84
N ARG A 82 -6.96 -0.12 0.05
CA ARG A 82 -7.32 -1.46 0.53
C ARG A 82 -6.14 -2.37 0.82
N ASN A 83 -4.94 -2.04 0.33
CA ASN A 83 -3.75 -2.90 0.39
C ASN A 83 -2.55 -2.17 1.01
N GLN A 84 -2.74 -1.53 2.17
CA GLN A 84 -1.66 -0.89 2.93
C GLN A 84 -0.61 -1.92 3.38
N THR A 85 0.62 -1.74 2.90
CA THR A 85 1.74 -2.69 3.11
C THR A 85 2.32 -2.63 4.51
N GLU A 86 2.01 -1.57 5.25
CA GLU A 86 2.46 -1.27 6.61
C GLU A 86 2.06 -2.39 7.59
N PHE A 87 0.99 -3.13 7.33
CA PHE A 87 0.53 -4.24 8.17
C PHE A 87 1.20 -5.59 7.87
N THR A 88 2.09 -5.65 6.88
CA THR A 88 2.64 -6.93 6.37
C THR A 88 4.15 -7.11 6.60
N ARG A 89 4.83 -6.10 7.15
CA ARG A 89 6.29 -6.14 7.39
C ARG A 89 6.60 -6.45 8.86
N THR A 90 7.73 -7.11 9.10
CA THR A 90 8.29 -7.23 10.44
C THR A 90 8.87 -5.89 10.91
N THR A 91 9.08 -5.75 12.22
CA THR A 91 9.73 -4.57 12.78
C THR A 91 11.16 -4.42 12.23
N GLU A 92 11.90 -5.51 12.09
CA GLU A 92 13.26 -5.49 11.56
C GLU A 92 13.29 -5.00 10.10
N ASP A 93 12.39 -5.52 9.25
CA ASP A 93 12.28 -5.10 7.85
C ASP A 93 11.92 -3.62 7.73
N TYR A 94 11.03 -3.15 8.60
CA TYR A 94 10.67 -1.73 8.65
C TYR A 94 11.87 -0.85 9.02
N LEU A 95 12.61 -1.21 10.08
CA LEU A 95 13.78 -0.44 10.53
C LEU A 95 14.89 -0.42 9.47
N ALA A 96 15.12 -1.53 8.77
CA ALA A 96 16.10 -1.60 7.68
C ALA A 96 15.80 -0.60 6.54
N ILE A 97 14.51 -0.30 6.30
CA ILE A 97 14.08 0.67 5.29
C ILE A 97 14.08 2.09 5.88
N ALA A 98 13.47 2.27 7.05
CA ALA A 98 13.25 3.56 7.69
C ALA A 98 14.57 4.25 8.10
N ALA A 99 15.53 3.46 8.59
CA ALA A 99 16.82 3.92 9.08
C ALA A 99 17.99 3.42 8.20
N SER A 100 17.77 3.29 6.89
CA SER A 100 18.83 2.89 5.95
C SER A 100 20.00 3.87 5.98
N GLU A 101 21.21 3.39 5.69
CA GLU A 101 22.42 4.24 5.66
C GLU A 101 22.26 5.46 4.73
N GLU A 102 21.57 5.27 3.61
CA GLU A 102 21.23 6.34 2.67
C GLU A 102 20.35 7.41 3.32
N ARG A 103 19.24 7.02 3.97
CA ARG A 103 18.35 7.96 4.66
C ARG A 103 19.08 8.70 5.78
N VAL A 104 19.89 8.00 6.56
CA VAL A 104 20.65 8.61 7.65
C VAL A 104 21.70 9.60 7.09
N SER A 105 22.35 9.27 5.97
CA SER A 105 23.29 10.17 5.29
C SER A 105 22.60 11.44 4.78
N LEU A 106 21.44 11.30 4.13
CA LEU A 106 20.63 12.43 3.66
C LEU A 106 20.14 13.28 4.83
N GLY A 107 19.63 12.65 5.89
CA GLY A 107 19.17 13.36 7.09
C GLY A 107 20.28 14.20 7.74
N ARG A 108 21.53 13.69 7.81
CA ARG A 108 22.68 14.47 8.29
C ARG A 108 23.01 15.66 7.39
N GLN A 109 22.93 15.49 6.07
CA GLN A 109 23.16 16.57 5.11
C GLN A 109 22.09 17.66 5.24
N ASP A 110 20.82 17.27 5.37
CA ASP A 110 19.72 18.21 5.50
C ASP A 110 19.71 18.90 6.88
N LEU A 111 20.06 18.20 7.96
CA LEU A 111 20.28 18.81 9.27
C LEU A 111 21.35 19.91 9.21
N ALA A 112 22.46 19.66 8.51
CA ALA A 112 23.50 20.67 8.33
C ALA A 112 23.03 21.82 7.44
N ARG A 113 22.34 21.51 6.34
CA ARG A 113 21.84 22.50 5.37
C ARG A 113 20.79 23.44 5.96
N TYR A 114 19.86 22.90 6.73
CA TYR A 114 18.71 23.63 7.30
C TYR A 114 18.88 23.93 8.79
N GLY A 115 20.08 23.75 9.35
CA GLY A 115 20.38 23.89 10.78
C GLY A 115 19.82 25.16 11.41
N ASN A 116 20.07 26.34 10.81
CA ASN A 116 19.54 27.60 11.33
C ASN A 116 18.00 27.65 11.43
N THR A 117 17.29 27.01 10.48
CA THR A 117 15.82 26.95 10.51
C THR A 117 15.35 25.98 11.58
N LEU A 118 15.99 24.82 11.67
CA LEU A 118 15.64 23.81 12.65
C LEU A 118 15.98 24.25 14.09
N ASP A 119 17.08 24.97 14.30
CA ASP A 119 17.43 25.60 15.58
C ASP A 119 16.37 26.63 16.01
N GLN A 120 15.81 27.40 15.06
CA GLN A 120 14.71 28.34 15.35
C GLN A 120 13.41 27.60 15.70
N ILE A 121 13.13 26.49 15.02
CA ILE A 121 11.98 25.63 15.32
C ILE A 121 12.13 25.04 16.73
N GLU A 122 13.31 24.51 17.03
CA GLU A 122 13.63 23.95 18.35
C GLU A 122 13.50 25.02 19.44
N ALA A 123 14.08 26.20 19.25
CA ALA A 123 13.96 27.30 20.21
C ALA A 123 12.51 27.76 20.44
N ARG A 124 11.66 27.70 19.40
CA ARG A 124 10.27 28.15 19.48
C ARG A 124 9.33 27.10 20.08
N TYR A 125 9.53 25.84 19.73
CA TYR A 125 8.58 24.76 20.04
C TYR A 125 9.10 23.75 21.06
N GLY A 126 10.40 23.77 21.39
CA GLY A 126 11.02 22.88 22.37
C GLY A 126 11.16 21.42 21.91
N VAL A 127 11.11 21.17 20.60
CA VAL A 127 11.31 19.84 20.00
C VAL A 127 12.69 19.80 19.38
N GLU A 128 13.51 18.79 19.69
CA GLU A 128 14.87 18.70 19.15
C GLU A 128 14.85 18.71 17.62
N LYS A 129 15.77 19.45 17.01
CA LYS A 129 15.88 19.52 15.55
C LYS A 129 16.05 18.17 14.88
N GLU A 130 16.74 17.23 15.53
CA GLU A 130 16.92 15.87 15.04
C GLU A 130 15.59 15.12 14.98
N THR A 131 14.69 15.35 15.96
CA THR A 131 13.34 14.78 15.97
C THR A 131 12.50 15.32 14.81
N VAL A 132 12.52 16.64 14.59
CA VAL A 132 11.83 17.27 13.45
C VAL A 132 12.37 16.76 12.12
N ALA A 133 13.70 16.65 11.99
CA ALA A 133 14.34 16.13 10.80
C ALA A 133 14.05 14.64 10.57
N ALA A 134 13.94 13.84 11.63
CA ALA A 134 13.60 12.42 11.51
C ALA A 134 12.17 12.21 11.02
N VAL A 135 11.20 12.98 11.53
CA VAL A 135 9.82 12.96 11.02
C VAL A 135 9.81 13.38 9.55
N TRP A 136 10.50 14.47 9.21
CA TRP A 136 10.58 14.92 7.83
C TRP A 136 11.25 13.89 6.92
N GLY A 137 12.31 13.21 7.35
CA GLY A 137 12.99 12.19 6.55
C GLY A 137 12.19 10.90 6.37
N MET A 138 11.13 10.69 7.16
CA MET A 138 10.23 9.55 6.99
C MET A 138 9.14 9.78 5.94
N GLU A 139 8.68 11.02 5.78
CA GLU A 139 7.64 11.47 4.83
C GLU A 139 8.20 11.79 3.43
#